data_AF-A0A9E2Y4G5-F1
#
_entry.id   AF-A0A9E2Y4G5-F1
#
_cell.length_a   1.000
_cell.length_b   1.000
_cell.length_c   1.000
_cell.angle_alpha   90.00
_cell.angle_beta   90.00
_cell.angle_gamma   90.00
#
_symmetry.space_group_name_H-M   'P 1'
#
loop_
_entity.id
_entity.type
_entity.pdbx_description
1 polymer ?
#
loop_
_entity_poly.entity_id
_entity_poly.type
_entity_poly.pdbx_seq_one_letter_code
_entity_poly.pdbx_strand_id
1 'polypeptide(L)'
;MGTRRPGRLVAALVSLSCAASSFAVAATTPKPSPAPHPSAIVIHLPTVPLHSEVDVEVNKKGQVVRVKSTKGSKVQSFNLQTYGNALQMWIRHPDGTAQVGLYRVTYDYNPKTQNITRRV
;
A
#
# COMPACT_ATOMS: atom_id res chain seq x y z
N MET A 1 -61.85 -3.72 -18.05
CA MET A 1 -60.48 -3.28 -18.40
C MET A 1 -59.53 -4.42 -18.09
N GLY A 2 -59.12 -5.15 -19.13
CA GLY A 2 -57.97 -6.08 -19.23
C GLY A 2 -57.73 -7.16 -18.17
N THR A 3 -58.38 -8.32 -18.28
CA THR A 3 -57.82 -9.60 -17.80
C THR A 3 -57.23 -10.35 -19.00
N ARG A 4 -55.89 -10.51 -19.05
CA ARG A 4 -55.22 -11.43 -19.99
C ARG A 4 -54.41 -12.46 -19.23
N ARG A 5 -54.64 -13.68 -19.69
CA ARG A 5 -54.17 -14.99 -19.26
C ARG A 5 -52.68 -15.24 -19.63
N PRO A 6 -52.11 -16.37 -19.18
CA PRO A 6 -50.66 -16.60 -19.04
C PRO A 6 -50.00 -17.03 -20.35
N GLY A 7 -48.69 -16.84 -20.45
CA GLY A 7 -47.87 -17.25 -21.59
C GLY A 7 -46.49 -17.70 -21.13
N ARG A 8 -46.22 -18.98 -21.35
CA ARG A 8 -44.93 -19.68 -21.15
C ARG A 8 -43.86 -19.20 -22.14
N LEU A 9 -42.64 -19.74 -21.94
CA LEU A 9 -41.50 -19.84 -22.86
C LEU A 9 -40.52 -18.65 -22.70
N VAL A 10 -39.20 -18.83 -22.67
CA VAL A 10 -38.36 -19.73 -23.46
C VAL A 10 -37.10 -20.09 -22.66
N ALA A 11 -36.72 -21.35 -22.70
CA ALA A 11 -35.45 -21.87 -22.22
C ALA A 11 -34.28 -21.34 -23.07
N ALA A 12 -33.20 -20.88 -22.43
CA ALA A 12 -31.93 -20.62 -23.08
C ALA A 12 -30.82 -21.44 -22.41
N LEU A 13 -30.74 -22.71 -22.82
CA LEU A 13 -29.58 -23.58 -22.62
C LEU A 13 -28.43 -23.03 -23.48
N VAL A 14 -27.47 -22.35 -22.86
CA VAL A 14 -26.21 -22.02 -23.52
C VAL A 14 -25.30 -23.24 -23.40
N SER A 15 -25.28 -24.06 -24.45
CA SER A 15 -24.37 -25.19 -24.63
C SER A 15 -22.95 -24.67 -24.89
N LEU A 16 -22.09 -24.75 -23.89
CA LEU A 16 -20.66 -24.46 -24.01
C LEU A 16 -19.94 -25.69 -24.58
N SER A 17 -19.65 -25.66 -25.89
CA SER A 17 -18.94 -26.73 -26.60
C SER A 17 -17.47 -26.79 -26.18
N CYS A 18 -17.08 -27.85 -25.46
CA CYS A 18 -15.70 -28.22 -25.20
C CYS A 18 -15.07 -28.80 -26.48
N ALA A 19 -14.31 -27.99 -27.23
CA ALA A 19 -13.41 -28.48 -28.26
C ALA A 19 -12.03 -28.74 -27.62
N ALA A 20 -11.74 -30.02 -27.33
CA ALA A 20 -10.46 -30.48 -26.80
C ALA A 20 -9.46 -30.69 -27.95
N SER A 21 -8.57 -29.72 -28.14
CA SER A 21 -7.38 -29.87 -28.99
C SER A 21 -6.23 -30.40 -28.14
N SER A 22 -6.05 -31.72 -28.12
CA SER A 22 -4.97 -32.39 -27.41
C SER A 22 -3.62 -32.17 -28.10
N PHE A 23 -2.94 -31.08 -27.77
CA PHE A 23 -1.50 -30.96 -28.03
C PHE A 23 -0.74 -31.70 -26.93
N ALA A 24 -0.25 -32.90 -27.25
CA ALA A 24 0.70 -33.62 -26.40
C ALA A 24 2.07 -32.91 -26.46
N VAL A 25 2.26 -31.92 -25.59
CA VAL A 25 3.57 -31.31 -25.37
C VAL A 25 4.35 -32.26 -24.46
N ALA A 26 5.45 -32.81 -24.96
CA ALA A 26 6.41 -33.55 -24.16
C ALA A 26 6.91 -32.64 -23.03
N ALA A 27 6.42 -32.89 -21.82
CA ALA A 27 6.82 -32.15 -20.63
C ALA A 27 8.23 -32.56 -20.25
N THR A 28 9.23 -31.77 -20.65
CA THR A 28 10.56 -31.81 -20.06
C THR A 28 10.45 -31.20 -18.67
N THR A 29 10.22 -32.02 -17.65
CA THR A 29 10.19 -31.56 -16.25
C THR A 29 11.54 -30.92 -15.93
N PRO A 30 11.64 -29.60 -15.71
CA PRO A 30 12.91 -28.98 -15.38
C PRO A 30 13.39 -29.58 -14.06
N LYS A 31 14.64 -30.08 -14.07
CA LYS A 31 15.30 -30.60 -12.87
C LYS A 31 15.20 -29.53 -11.78
N PRO A 32 14.77 -29.88 -10.54
CA PRO A 32 14.70 -28.91 -9.46
C PRO A 32 16.08 -28.27 -9.27
N SER A 33 16.18 -26.98 -9.53
CA SER A 33 17.37 -26.21 -9.16
C SER A 33 17.42 -26.13 -7.63
N PRO A 34 18.60 -26.24 -6.99
CA PRO A 34 18.73 -26.03 -5.56
C PRO A 34 18.05 -24.72 -5.16
N ALA A 35 17.21 -24.77 -4.13
CA ALA A 35 16.58 -23.57 -3.60
C ALA A 35 17.68 -22.58 -3.19
N PRO A 36 17.59 -21.30 -3.60
CA PRO A 36 18.56 -20.29 -3.16
C PRO A 36 18.65 -20.31 -1.64
N HIS A 37 19.87 -20.42 -1.10
CA HIS A 37 20.06 -20.23 0.33
C HIS A 37 19.64 -18.80 0.69
N PRO A 38 18.83 -18.60 1.74
CA PRO A 38 18.45 -17.26 2.16
C PRO A 38 19.73 -16.52 2.59
N SER A 39 20.19 -15.60 1.75
CA SER A 39 21.22 -14.65 2.11
C SER A 39 20.69 -13.84 3.30
N ALA A 40 21.41 -13.86 4.42
CA ALA A 40 21.05 -13.03 5.56
C ALA A 40 21.04 -11.57 5.10
N ILE A 41 19.88 -10.90 5.23
CA ILE A 41 19.75 -9.48 4.91
C ILE A 41 20.47 -8.71 6.01
N VAL A 42 21.63 -8.13 5.71
CA VAL A 42 22.35 -7.25 6.63
C VAL A 42 21.72 -5.87 6.55
N ILE A 43 21.02 -5.47 7.61
CA ILE A 43 20.40 -4.14 7.72
C ILE A 43 21.41 -3.18 8.32
N HIS A 44 21.90 -2.25 7.52
CA HIS A 44 22.76 -1.17 8.00
C HIS A 44 21.90 0.03 8.42
N LEU A 45 21.80 0.23 9.73
CA LEU A 45 21.09 1.38 10.29
C LEU A 45 21.98 2.63 10.27
N PRO A 46 21.39 3.82 10.06
CA PRO A 46 22.15 5.07 10.15
C PRO A 46 22.76 5.23 11.55
N THR A 47 24.03 5.65 11.59
CA THR A 47 24.77 5.91 12.84
C THR A 47 24.69 7.37 13.29
N VAL A 48 24.12 8.24 12.46
CA VAL A 48 23.93 9.66 12.73
C VAL A 48 22.46 9.98 12.99
N PRO A 49 22.15 10.99 13.81
CA PRO A 49 20.80 11.51 13.93
C PRO A 49 20.26 11.99 12.59
N LEU A 50 19.02 11.64 12.28
CA LEU A 50 18.34 12.09 11.06
C LEU A 50 17.08 12.86 11.43
N HIS A 51 16.77 13.87 10.64
CA HIS A 51 15.61 14.72 10.82
C HIS A 51 14.95 15.00 9.47
N SER A 52 13.62 14.96 9.42
CA SER A 52 12.85 15.36 8.24
C SER A 52 11.56 16.06 8.65
N GLU A 53 11.20 17.12 7.93
CA GLU A 53 9.95 17.85 8.04
C GLU A 53 9.17 17.70 6.73
N VAL A 54 7.88 17.41 6.84
CA VAL A 54 6.94 17.37 5.71
C VAL A 54 5.65 18.09 6.08
N ASP A 55 5.13 18.89 5.15
CA ASP A 55 3.81 19.48 5.29
C ASP A 55 2.77 18.52 4.71
N VAL A 56 1.71 18.24 5.46
CA VAL A 56 0.63 17.34 5.06
C VAL A 56 -0.69 18.07 5.03
N GLU A 57 -1.50 17.79 4.01
CA GLU A 57 -2.86 18.28 3.89
C GLU A 57 -3.83 17.17 4.25
N VAL A 58 -4.77 17.47 5.14
CA VAL A 58 -5.72 16.52 5.71
C VAL A 58 -7.14 16.88 5.30
N ASN A 59 -7.87 15.90 4.76
CA ASN A 59 -9.24 16.08 4.31
C ASN A 59 -10.26 15.95 5.47
N LYS A 60 -11.55 16.13 5.15
CA LYS A 60 -12.68 16.01 6.10
C LYS A 60 -12.87 14.63 6.74
N LYS A 61 -12.16 13.60 6.27
CA LYS A 61 -12.15 12.24 6.87
C LYS A 61 -10.94 12.03 7.79
N GLY A 62 -10.09 13.03 7.96
CA GLY A 62 -8.85 12.94 8.73
C GLY A 62 -7.73 12.24 7.97
N GLN A 63 -7.87 12.02 6.65
CA GLN A 63 -6.86 11.34 5.84
C GLN A 63 -5.89 12.35 5.26
N VAL A 64 -4.58 12.03 5.28
CA VAL A 64 -3.60 12.78 4.51
C VAL A 64 -3.84 12.55 3.01
N VAL A 65 -4.08 13.62 2.26
CA VAL A 65 -4.34 13.58 0.81
C VAL A 65 -3.18 14.15 -0.01
N ARG A 66 -2.31 14.93 0.62
CA ARG A 66 -1.13 15.51 -0.04
C ARG A 66 0.00 15.64 0.97
N VAL A 67 1.21 15.32 0.52
CA VAL A 67 2.44 15.52 1.28
C VAL A 67 3.40 16.36 0.44
N LYS A 68 3.90 17.44 1.03
CA LYS A 68 4.94 18.30 0.46
C LYS A 68 6.16 18.22 1.36
N SER A 69 7.27 17.72 0.83
CA SER A 69 8.53 17.74 1.57
C SER A 69 9.03 19.17 1.72
N THR A 70 9.33 19.58 2.95
CA THR A 70 9.82 20.94 3.26
C THR A 70 11.29 20.91 3.65
N LYS A 71 11.71 19.94 4.46
CA LYS A 71 13.10 19.80 4.89
C LYS A 71 13.48 18.32 4.98
N GLY A 72 14.29 17.87 4.03
CA GLY A 72 14.80 16.49 4.02
C GLY A 72 16.07 16.33 4.86
N SER A 73 16.31 15.09 5.29
CA SER A 73 17.63 14.61 5.73
C SER A 73 18.59 14.48 4.54
N LYS A 74 19.89 14.36 4.80
CA LYS A 74 20.89 13.99 3.78
C LYS A 74 20.75 12.53 3.31
N VAL A 75 20.05 11.69 4.07
CA VAL A 75 19.83 10.28 3.74
C VAL A 75 18.52 10.13 2.97
N GLN A 76 18.61 9.85 1.67
CA GLN A 76 17.45 9.81 0.78
C GLN A 76 16.46 8.68 1.11
N SER A 77 16.96 7.51 1.52
CA SER A 77 16.10 6.39 1.94
C SER A 77 15.23 6.76 3.14
N PHE A 78 15.79 7.49 4.11
CA PHE A 78 15.03 8.00 5.25
C PHE A 78 13.92 8.94 4.80
N ASN A 79 14.22 9.89 3.91
CA ASN A 79 13.21 10.82 3.37
C ASN A 79 12.08 10.10 2.62
N LEU A 80 12.41 9.08 1.82
CA LEU A 80 11.41 8.31 1.08
C LEU A 80 10.48 7.53 2.02
N GLN A 81 11.06 6.93 3.07
CA GLN A 81 10.30 6.19 4.08
C GLN A 81 9.38 7.12 4.88
N THR A 82 9.89 8.26 5.35
CA THR A 82 9.07 9.24 6.10
C THR A 82 7.96 9.84 5.24
N TYR A 83 8.24 10.09 3.95
CA TYR A 83 7.23 10.53 2.99
C TYR A 83 6.11 9.50 2.80
N GLY A 84 6.46 8.22 2.59
CA GLY A 84 5.49 7.13 2.46
C GLY A 84 4.66 6.95 3.73
N ASN A 85 5.30 7.02 4.90
CA ASN A 85 4.61 6.96 6.19
C ASN A 85 3.63 8.13 6.36
N ALA A 86 4.03 9.35 5.96
CA ALA A 86 3.18 10.53 6.04
C ALA A 86 1.92 10.41 5.18
N LEU A 87 2.02 9.83 3.97
CA LEU A 87 0.87 9.60 3.09
C LEU A 87 -0.17 8.64 3.71
N GLN A 88 0.27 7.69 4.53
CA GLN A 88 -0.61 6.71 5.15
C GLN A 88 -1.23 7.21 6.48
N MET A 89 -0.91 8.43 6.91
CA MET A 89 -1.37 8.96 8.18
C MET A 89 -2.84 9.36 8.17
N TRP A 90 -3.45 9.22 9.35
CA TRP A 90 -4.72 9.83 9.68
C TRP A 90 -4.53 10.76 10.87
N ILE A 91 -4.97 12.00 10.75
CA ILE A 91 -4.90 13.01 11.81
C ILE A 91 -6.31 13.24 12.34
N ARG A 92 -6.47 12.92 13.62
CA ARG A 92 -7.74 12.92 14.34
C ARG A 92 -7.54 13.46 15.75
N HIS A 93 -8.59 14.03 16.31
CA HIS A 93 -8.64 14.37 17.71
C HIS A 93 -8.63 13.11 18.60
N PRO A 94 -8.31 13.22 19.90
CA PRO A 94 -8.35 12.11 20.84
C PRO A 94 -9.73 11.43 20.95
N ASP A 95 -10.80 12.17 20.67
CA ASP A 95 -12.18 11.66 20.63
C ASP A 95 -12.51 10.87 19.33
N GLY A 96 -11.53 10.76 18.41
CA GLY A 96 -11.65 10.05 17.14
C GLY A 96 -12.21 10.88 15.98
N THR A 97 -12.62 12.12 16.22
CA THR A 97 -13.14 13.00 15.15
C THR A 97 -12.02 13.47 14.22
N ALA A 98 -12.37 13.68 12.94
CA ALA A 98 -11.41 14.08 11.91
C ALA A 98 -10.92 15.51 12.10
N GLN A 99 -9.61 15.72 11.99
CA GLN A 99 -9.03 17.06 11.99
C GLN A 99 -8.66 17.47 10.56
N VAL A 100 -9.16 18.61 10.10
CA VAL A 100 -8.93 19.13 8.75
C VAL A 100 -7.93 20.26 8.80
N GLY A 101 -6.96 20.26 7.90
CA GLY A 101 -6.00 21.36 7.82
C GLY A 101 -4.68 21.01 7.17
N LEU A 102 -3.74 21.94 7.30
CA LEU A 102 -2.34 21.76 6.94
C LEU A 102 -1.54 21.57 8.23
N TYR A 103 -0.77 20.49 8.30
CA TYR A 103 0.04 20.14 9.46
C TYR A 103 1.48 19.95 9.04
N ARG A 104 2.40 20.21 9.96
CA ARG A 104 3.81 19.89 9.76
C ARG A 104 4.16 18.67 10.59
N VAL A 105 4.50 17.59 9.90
CA VAL A 105 4.94 16.36 10.52
C VAL A 105 6.46 16.34 10.58
N THR A 106 7.01 16.15 11.76
CA THR A 106 8.45 15.99 11.95
C THR A 106 8.79 14.54 12.29
N TYR A 107 9.90 14.07 11.74
CA TYR A 107 10.47 12.75 12.00
C TYR A 107 11.90 12.90 12.51
N ASP A 108 12.16 12.34 13.68
CA ASP A 108 13.45 12.40 14.35
C ASP A 108 13.96 10.98 14.64
N TYR A 109 15.05 10.59 14.00
CA TYR A 109 15.71 9.30 14.25
C TYR A 109 16.87 9.49 15.23
N ASN A 110 16.87 8.67 16.29
CA ASN A 110 17.96 8.60 17.26
C ASN A 110 18.82 7.35 17.01
N PRO A 111 20.10 7.47 16.60
CA PRO A 111 20.95 6.32 16.29
C PRO A 111 21.32 5.50 17.53
N LYS A 112 21.24 6.08 18.74
CA LYS A 112 21.54 5.37 19.99
C LYS A 112 20.44 4.38 20.37
N THR A 113 19.19 4.76 20.16
CA THR A 113 18.02 3.94 20.51
C THR A 113 17.41 3.26 19.28
N GLN A 114 17.88 3.60 18.08
CA GLN A 114 17.34 3.16 16.79
C GLN A 114 15.84 3.43 16.62
N ASN A 115 15.32 4.42 17.35
CA ASN A 115 13.89 4.77 17.35
C ASN A 115 13.64 6.01 16.51
N ILE A 116 12.44 6.07 15.92
CA ILE A 116 11.93 7.24 15.21
C ILE A 116 10.81 7.84 16.05
N THR A 117 10.94 9.12 16.39
CA THR A 117 9.86 9.91 16.98
C THR A 117 9.14 10.68 15.88
N ARG A 118 7.81 10.68 15.91
CA ARG A 118 6.97 11.46 15.00
C ARG A 118 6.15 12.48 15.79
N ARG A 119 6.08 13.73 15.30
CA ARG A 119 5.23 14.78 15.86
C ARG A 119 4.40 15.43 14.75
N VAL A 120 3.20 15.89 15.10
CA VAL A 120 2.21 16.55 14.21
C VAL A 120 1.82 17.87 14.85
#